data_AF-A0A210QRG5-F1
#
_entry.id   AF-A0A210QRG5-F1
#
_cell.length_a   1.000
_cell.length_b   1.000
_cell.length_c   1.000
_cell.angle_alpha   90.00
_cell.angle_beta   90.00
_cell.angle_gamma   90.00
#
_symmetry.space_group_name_H-M   'P 1'
#
loop_
_entity.id
_entity.type
_entity.pdbx_description
1 polymer ?
#
loop_
_entity_poly.entity_id
_entity_poly.type
_entity_poly.pdbx_seq_one_letter_code
_entity_poly.pdbx_strand_id
1 'polypeptide(L)'
;MLVWDRLTNGDRVSVDDDVDASDYSQYRPSPNSQFYDDVYRQCSRERKRYQESSKSRGGSRRSHFHDNDPVSNPMQQRKWFKQAELDLAAAEHFMKSTEEVQAYNWICYMSHQAVEKSLMSMMYRRDANSVNNGHDIYGIAASLGDDSLMSATGEMQSLLGNYTHLRYPDEHAAGRIPSSSVTRAMAETAFGIARRILDKVDAKN
;
A
#
# COMPACT_ATOMS: atom_id res chain seq x y z
N MET A 1 44.93 8.18 2.40
CA MET A 1 44.63 8.99 1.19
C MET A 1 43.13 8.82 0.95
N LEU A 2 42.37 9.91 0.93
CA LEU A 2 40.90 9.87 0.97
C LEU A 2 40.34 9.40 -0.39
N VAL A 3 39.21 8.69 -0.38
CA VAL A 3 38.54 8.11 -1.57
C VAL A 3 38.26 9.16 -2.66
N TRP A 4 38.05 10.41 -2.25
CA TRP A 4 37.83 11.54 -3.15
C TRP A 4 38.99 11.79 -4.14
N ASP A 5 40.25 11.56 -3.74
CA ASP A 5 41.42 11.77 -4.62
C ASP A 5 41.56 10.67 -5.70
N ARG A 6 40.92 9.50 -5.51
CA ARG A 6 40.99 8.37 -6.45
C ARG A 6 40.00 8.51 -7.61
N LEU A 7 38.84 9.10 -7.38
CA LEU A 7 37.80 9.29 -8.39
C LEU A 7 38.17 10.35 -9.44
N THR A 8 38.98 11.35 -9.08
CA THR A 8 39.43 12.41 -9.99
C THR A 8 40.51 11.96 -10.98
N ASN A 9 41.21 10.85 -10.71
CA ASN A 9 42.30 10.35 -11.56
C ASN A 9 41.89 9.25 -12.54
N GLY A 10 40.60 8.91 -12.61
CA GLY A 10 40.07 7.96 -13.61
C GLY A 10 40.34 6.48 -13.33
N ASP A 11 40.76 6.14 -12.10
CA ASP A 11 40.93 4.76 -11.68
C ASP A 11 39.58 4.08 -11.41
N ARG A 12 39.47 2.79 -11.78
CA ARG A 12 38.30 1.97 -11.47
C ARG A 12 38.32 1.58 -9.99
N VAL A 13 37.39 2.14 -9.22
CA VAL A 13 37.19 1.81 -7.81
C VAL A 13 36.17 0.66 -7.71
N SER A 14 36.53 -0.43 -7.02
CA SER A 14 35.63 -1.54 -6.70
C SER A 14 34.68 -1.10 -5.58
N VAL A 15 33.39 -1.43 -5.68
CA VAL A 15 32.34 -1.04 -4.73
C VAL A 15 32.50 -1.71 -3.36
N ASP A 16 33.38 -2.72 -3.27
CA ASP A 16 33.57 -3.56 -2.09
C ASP A 16 34.87 -3.27 -1.29
N ASP A 17 35.63 -2.23 -1.64
CA ASP A 17 36.96 -1.99 -1.02
C ASP A 17 36.93 -1.24 0.33
N ASP A 18 35.78 -0.79 0.84
CA ASP A 18 35.70 0.04 2.06
C ASP A 18 34.76 -0.50 3.16
N VAL A 19 34.63 -1.82 3.29
CA VAL A 19 34.05 -2.41 4.51
C VAL A 19 34.81 -3.66 4.92
N ASP A 20 35.57 -3.53 6.01
CA ASP A 20 36.16 -4.65 6.74
C ASP A 20 35.03 -5.62 7.15
N ALA A 21 34.91 -6.71 6.41
CA ALA A 21 33.88 -7.73 6.57
C ALA A 21 33.99 -8.50 7.91
N SER A 22 34.97 -8.17 8.76
CA SER A 22 35.14 -8.79 10.07
C SER A 22 34.26 -8.21 11.19
N ASP A 23 33.63 -7.04 11.00
CA ASP A 23 32.84 -6.38 12.07
C ASP A 23 31.34 -6.75 12.10
N TYR A 24 30.79 -7.27 10.98
CA TYR A 24 29.39 -7.73 10.94
C TYR A 24 29.13 -9.08 11.64
N SER A 25 30.18 -9.74 12.14
CA SER A 25 30.06 -11.05 12.78
C SER A 25 29.62 -10.99 14.25
N GLN A 26 29.68 -9.81 14.91
CA GLN A 26 29.41 -9.71 16.35
C GLN A 26 27.94 -9.45 16.73
N TYR A 27 27.06 -9.22 15.76
CA TYR A 27 25.61 -9.07 15.98
C TYR A 27 24.81 -10.19 15.29
N ARG A 28 25.24 -11.45 15.45
CA ARG A 28 24.32 -12.58 15.31
C ARG A 28 23.58 -12.76 16.64
N PRO A 29 22.27 -12.51 16.71
CA PRO A 29 21.51 -12.82 17.91
C PRO A 29 21.63 -14.32 18.17
N SER A 30 21.99 -14.69 19.41
CA SER A 30 22.07 -16.08 19.82
C SER A 30 20.77 -16.82 19.47
N PRO A 31 20.82 -17.98 18.79
CA PRO A 31 19.64 -18.79 18.47
C PRO A 31 18.83 -19.23 19.70
N ASN A 32 19.38 -19.09 20.91
CA ASN A 32 18.76 -19.43 22.19
C ASN A 32 18.23 -18.20 22.95
N SER A 33 17.78 -17.17 22.23
CA SER A 33 17.14 -16.01 22.86
C SER A 33 15.76 -16.41 23.39
N GLN A 34 15.69 -16.65 24.71
CA GLN A 34 14.43 -16.90 25.46
C GLN A 34 13.35 -15.87 25.11
N PHE A 35 13.75 -14.64 24.76
CA PHE A 35 12.84 -13.58 24.34
C PHE A 35 12.01 -13.95 23.10
N TYR A 36 12.61 -14.48 22.02
CA TYR A 36 11.83 -14.84 20.82
C TYR A 36 10.96 -16.08 21.05
N ASP A 37 11.44 -17.02 21.85
CA ASP A 37 10.68 -18.18 22.31
C ASP A 37 9.46 -17.78 23.14
N ASP A 38 9.63 -16.83 24.06
CA ASP A 38 8.56 -16.34 24.92
C ASP A 38 7.52 -15.54 24.14
N VAL A 39 7.97 -14.69 23.20
CA VAL A 39 7.10 -13.98 22.26
C VAL A 39 6.31 -14.98 21.41
N TYR A 40 6.97 -16.00 20.85
CA TYR A 40 6.30 -17.02 20.04
C TYR A 40 5.30 -17.85 20.85
N ARG A 41 5.64 -18.24 22.09
CA ARG A 41 4.73 -18.94 23.00
C ARG A 41 3.54 -18.06 23.40
N GLN A 42 3.77 -16.78 23.65
CA GLN A 42 2.71 -15.83 24.01
C GLN A 42 1.73 -15.65 22.85
N CYS A 43 2.23 -15.39 21.63
CA CYS A 43 1.39 -15.29 20.43
C CYS A 43 0.63 -16.60 20.14
N SER A 44 1.27 -17.75 20.36
CA SER A 44 0.61 -19.06 20.19
C SER A 44 -0.50 -19.32 21.21
N ARG A 45 -0.30 -18.88 22.47
CA ARG A 45 -1.32 -18.99 23.54
C ARG A 45 -2.50 -18.07 23.29
N GLU A 46 -2.26 -16.84 22.85
CA GLU A 46 -3.33 -15.91 22.48
C GLU A 46 -4.15 -16.44 21.31
N ARG A 47 -3.49 -16.95 20.26
CA ARG A 47 -4.16 -17.60 19.12
C ARG A 47 -5.06 -18.76 19.56
N LYS A 48 -4.58 -19.62 20.47
CA LYS A 48 -5.39 -20.71 21.04
C LYS A 48 -6.58 -20.19 21.84
N ARG A 49 -6.38 -19.17 22.68
CA ARG A 49 -7.48 -18.55 23.46
C ARG A 49 -8.58 -17.96 22.58
N TYR A 50 -8.21 -17.28 21.49
CA TYR A 50 -9.17 -16.79 20.50
C TYR A 50 -9.93 -17.94 19.82
N GLN A 51 -9.23 -19.03 19.49
CA GLN A 51 -9.81 -20.20 18.83
C GLN A 51 -10.69 -21.05 19.78
N GLU A 52 -10.40 -21.07 21.08
CA GLU A 52 -11.20 -21.75 22.11
C GLU A 52 -12.42 -20.91 22.52
N SER A 53 -12.27 -19.58 22.57
CA SER A 53 -13.37 -18.64 22.77
C SER A 53 -14.39 -18.67 21.63
N SER A 54 -13.94 -18.90 20.38
CA SER A 54 -14.85 -19.06 19.24
C SER A 54 -15.55 -20.42 19.23
N LYS A 55 -14.91 -21.49 19.72
CA LYS A 55 -15.50 -22.84 19.80
C LYS A 55 -16.55 -22.99 20.92
N SER A 56 -16.41 -22.25 22.02
CA SER A 56 -17.32 -22.33 23.18
C SER A 56 -18.68 -21.64 22.98
N ARG A 57 -18.88 -20.90 21.88
CA ARG A 57 -20.16 -20.27 21.51
C ARG A 57 -20.93 -20.99 20.40
N GLY A 58 -20.39 -22.07 19.84
CA GLY A 58 -20.94 -22.76 18.67
C GLY A 58 -21.73 -24.03 19.00
N GLY A 59 -22.79 -23.91 19.80
CA GLY A 59 -23.78 -24.97 19.92
C GLY A 59 -24.47 -25.20 18.57
N SER A 60 -24.30 -26.41 18.03
CA SER A 60 -24.77 -26.85 16.71
C SER A 60 -26.24 -26.52 16.46
N ARG A 61 -26.48 -25.54 15.58
CA ARG A 61 -27.65 -25.51 14.69
C ARG A 61 -27.09 -25.40 13.28
N ARG A 62 -27.12 -26.51 12.54
CA ARG A 62 -26.88 -26.51 11.09
C ARG A 62 -28.02 -25.71 10.45
N SER A 63 -27.84 -24.39 10.42
CA SER A 63 -28.56 -23.51 9.51
C SER A 63 -28.02 -23.82 8.12
N HIS A 64 -28.92 -24.09 7.17
CA HIS A 64 -28.61 -24.03 5.75
C HIS A 64 -28.26 -22.57 5.39
N PHE A 65 -27.09 -22.11 5.80
CA PHE A 65 -26.49 -20.92 5.20
C PHE A 65 -26.13 -21.33 3.78
N HIS A 66 -26.73 -20.66 2.80
CA HIS A 66 -26.25 -20.73 1.44
C HIS A 66 -24.82 -20.16 1.46
N ASP A 67 -23.83 -20.92 1.00
CA ASP A 67 -22.42 -20.48 0.86
C ASP A 67 -22.25 -19.22 -0.04
N ASN A 68 -23.34 -18.66 -0.57
CA ASN A 68 -23.37 -17.51 -1.48
C ASN A 68 -23.89 -16.22 -0.84
N ASP A 69 -24.24 -16.20 0.45
CA ASP A 69 -24.68 -14.96 1.10
C ASP A 69 -23.48 -14.01 1.33
N PRO A 70 -23.61 -12.70 1.01
CA PRO A 70 -22.57 -11.71 1.25
C PRO A 70 -22.09 -11.68 2.71
N VAL A 71 -20.77 -11.80 2.94
CA VAL A 71 -20.21 -11.76 4.30
C VAL A 71 -19.46 -10.46 4.53
N SER A 72 -20.05 -9.54 5.29
CA SER A 72 -19.38 -8.30 5.68
C SER A 72 -18.21 -8.54 6.66
N ASN A 73 -17.10 -7.81 6.50
CA ASN A 73 -15.97 -7.79 7.42
C ASN A 73 -15.60 -6.35 7.86
N PRO A 74 -16.30 -5.80 8.87
CA PRO A 74 -16.08 -4.43 9.35
C PRO A 74 -14.67 -4.16 9.87
N MET A 75 -14.01 -5.17 10.44
CA MET A 75 -12.64 -5.02 10.94
C MET A 75 -11.66 -4.79 9.78
N GLN A 76 -11.78 -5.56 8.69
CA GLN A 76 -10.93 -5.35 7.52
C GLN A 76 -11.27 -4.05 6.82
N GLN A 77 -12.56 -3.72 6.64
CA GLN A 77 -12.98 -2.44 6.10
C GLN A 77 -12.28 -1.27 6.82
N ARG A 78 -12.34 -1.21 8.16
CA ARG A 78 -11.68 -0.14 8.93
C ARG A 78 -10.17 -0.10 8.73
N LYS A 79 -9.49 -1.25 8.66
CA LYS A 79 -8.03 -1.30 8.42
C LYS A 79 -7.66 -0.74 7.05
N TRP A 80 -8.36 -1.19 6.02
CA TRP A 80 -8.13 -0.75 4.64
C TRP A 80 -8.44 0.74 4.46
N PHE A 81 -9.56 1.21 5.01
CA PHE A 81 -9.91 2.62 4.95
C PHE A 81 -8.91 3.48 5.74
N LYS A 82 -8.47 3.04 6.92
CA LYS A 82 -7.45 3.76 7.68
C LYS A 82 -6.13 3.90 6.90
N GLN A 83 -5.72 2.85 6.20
CA GLN A 83 -4.53 2.94 5.34
C GLN A 83 -4.75 3.90 4.17
N ALA A 84 -5.94 3.95 3.57
CA ALA A 84 -6.27 4.90 2.52
C ALA A 84 -6.12 6.36 3.00
N GLU A 85 -6.60 6.67 4.21
CA GLU A 85 -6.42 8.01 4.82
C GLU A 85 -4.93 8.36 4.99
N LEU A 86 -4.13 7.42 5.47
CA LEU A 86 -2.70 7.61 5.67
C LEU A 86 -1.96 7.82 4.34
N ASP A 87 -2.35 7.09 3.30
CA ASP A 87 -1.79 7.25 1.97
C ASP A 87 -2.08 8.65 1.38
N LEU A 88 -3.32 9.13 1.54
CA LEU A 88 -3.68 10.48 1.11
C LEU A 88 -2.96 11.56 1.93
N ALA A 89 -2.83 11.38 3.24
CA ALA A 89 -2.08 12.29 4.11
C ALA A 89 -0.59 12.35 3.72
N ALA A 90 0.00 11.23 3.32
CA ALA A 90 1.36 11.20 2.80
C ALA A 90 1.49 11.97 1.47
N ALA A 91 0.52 11.83 0.56
CA ALA A 91 0.46 12.61 -0.67
C ALA A 91 0.37 14.13 -0.38
N GLU A 92 -0.44 14.52 0.60
CA GLU A 92 -0.55 15.91 1.05
C GLU A 92 0.77 16.43 1.64
N HIS A 93 1.46 15.61 2.44
CA HIS A 93 2.76 15.96 3.00
C HIS A 93 3.78 16.23 1.89
N PHE A 94 3.87 15.35 0.88
CA PHE A 94 4.75 15.56 -0.28
C PHE A 94 4.41 16.83 -1.07
N MET A 95 3.12 17.18 -1.16
CA MET A 95 2.68 18.42 -1.82
C MET A 95 3.15 19.68 -1.08
N LYS A 96 3.32 19.60 0.26
CA LYS A 96 3.78 20.71 1.09
C LYS A 96 5.31 20.79 1.17
N SER A 97 6.02 19.68 1.02
CA SER A 97 7.48 19.60 1.08
C SER A 97 8.12 19.88 -0.29
N THR A 98 8.05 21.12 -0.79
CA THR A 98 8.44 21.43 -2.19
C THR A 98 9.80 22.09 -2.38
N GLU A 99 10.70 22.12 -1.39
CA GLU A 99 11.91 22.96 -1.52
C GLU A 99 13.12 22.28 -2.18
N GLU A 100 13.23 20.95 -2.23
CA GLU A 100 14.43 20.30 -2.80
C GLU A 100 14.17 19.13 -3.76
N VAL A 101 13.04 18.41 -3.63
CA VAL A 101 12.73 17.23 -4.47
C VAL A 101 11.30 17.31 -4.99
N GLN A 102 11.14 17.41 -6.32
CA GLN A 102 9.83 17.31 -6.97
C GLN A 102 9.33 15.86 -6.95
N ALA A 103 8.52 15.52 -5.94
CA ALA A 103 7.99 14.19 -5.72
C ALA A 103 6.62 13.95 -6.38
N TYR A 104 6.36 14.53 -7.57
CA TYR A 104 5.03 14.48 -8.22
C TYR A 104 4.58 13.05 -8.55
N ASN A 105 5.50 12.19 -9.00
CA ASN A 105 5.20 10.78 -9.23
C ASN A 105 4.77 10.07 -7.94
N TRP A 106 5.38 10.42 -6.80
CA TRP A 106 5.01 9.87 -5.49
C TRP A 106 3.66 10.38 -5.01
N ILE A 107 3.34 11.66 -5.23
CA ILE A 107 1.99 12.20 -4.94
C ILE A 107 0.93 11.44 -5.74
N CYS A 108 1.16 11.26 -7.05
CA CYS A 108 0.26 10.48 -7.90
C CYS A 108 0.14 9.02 -7.44
N TYR A 109 1.27 8.39 -7.10
CA TYR A 109 1.28 7.00 -6.64
C TYR A 109 0.51 6.83 -5.34
N MET A 110 0.78 7.67 -4.34
CA MET A 110 0.08 7.64 -3.06
C MET A 110 -1.41 7.96 -3.20
N SER A 111 -1.77 8.87 -4.11
CA SER A 111 -3.18 9.17 -4.43
C SER A 111 -3.88 7.95 -5.05
N HIS A 112 -3.23 7.25 -5.99
CA HIS A 112 -3.75 6.00 -6.55
C HIS A 112 -3.91 4.92 -5.46
N GLN A 113 -2.90 4.75 -4.61
CA GLN A 113 -2.93 3.79 -3.49
C GLN A 113 -4.05 4.09 -2.49
N ALA A 114 -4.30 5.37 -2.20
CA ALA A 114 -5.42 5.79 -1.35
C ALA A 114 -6.76 5.39 -1.98
N VAL A 115 -6.94 5.64 -3.28
CA VAL A 115 -8.15 5.23 -4.02
C VAL A 115 -8.34 3.72 -3.95
N GLU A 116 -7.33 2.93 -4.35
CA GLU A 116 -7.40 1.46 -4.33
C GLU A 116 -7.85 0.96 -2.95
N LYS A 117 -7.18 1.37 -1.89
CA LYS A 117 -7.49 0.90 -0.53
C LYS A 117 -8.85 1.36 -0.02
N SER A 118 -9.29 2.55 -0.40
CA SER A 118 -10.64 3.03 -0.07
C SER A 118 -11.72 2.16 -0.72
N LEU A 119 -11.53 1.76 -1.98
CA LEU A 119 -12.47 0.88 -2.69
C LEU A 119 -12.42 -0.54 -2.14
N MET A 120 -11.24 -1.06 -1.81
CA MET A 120 -11.09 -2.35 -1.14
C MET A 120 -11.83 -2.39 0.20
N SER A 121 -11.83 -1.27 0.95
CA SER A 121 -12.60 -1.17 2.19
C SER A 121 -14.10 -1.37 1.96
N MET A 122 -14.63 -0.83 0.85
CA MET A 122 -16.03 -1.02 0.44
C MET A 122 -16.33 -2.46 0.02
N MET A 123 -15.39 -3.14 -0.64
CA MET A 123 -15.53 -4.56 -0.94
C MET A 123 -15.64 -5.39 0.34
N TYR A 124 -14.74 -5.18 1.32
CA TYR A 124 -14.82 -5.86 2.62
C TYR A 124 -16.11 -5.58 3.38
N ARG A 125 -16.66 -4.38 3.25
CA ARG A 125 -17.95 -4.06 3.83
C ARG A 125 -19.08 -4.81 3.17
N ARG A 126 -19.10 -4.89 1.83
CA ARG A 126 -20.20 -5.52 1.08
C ARG A 126 -20.14 -7.04 1.19
N ASP A 127 -19.01 -7.61 0.79
CA ASP A 127 -18.80 -9.04 0.78
C ASP A 127 -17.29 -9.36 0.75
N ALA A 128 -16.76 -9.78 1.88
CA ALA A 128 -15.38 -10.17 2.07
C ALA A 128 -14.97 -11.39 1.21
N ASN A 129 -15.93 -12.21 0.75
CA ASN A 129 -15.64 -13.33 -0.14
C ASN A 129 -15.44 -12.89 -1.59
N SER A 130 -15.93 -11.70 -1.96
CA SER A 130 -15.80 -11.13 -3.31
C SER A 130 -14.55 -10.27 -3.51
N VAL A 131 -13.77 -10.04 -2.45
CA VAL A 131 -12.57 -9.20 -2.45
C VAL A 131 -11.54 -9.82 -3.40
N ASN A 132 -11.15 -9.08 -4.44
CA ASN A 132 -10.10 -9.47 -5.36
C ASN A 132 -8.79 -8.74 -5.01
N ASN A 133 -7.64 -9.33 -5.30
CA ASN A 133 -6.33 -8.71 -5.05
C ASN A 133 -5.81 -7.90 -6.27
N GLY A 134 -6.73 -7.39 -7.11
CA GLY A 134 -6.38 -6.61 -8.29
C GLY A 134 -6.02 -5.16 -7.94
N HIS A 135 -5.26 -4.51 -8.82
CA HIS A 135 -4.89 -3.09 -8.71
C HIS A 135 -5.65 -2.18 -9.70
N ASP A 136 -6.63 -2.75 -10.41
CA ASP A 136 -7.48 -2.00 -11.34
C ASP A 136 -8.60 -1.28 -10.58
N ILE A 137 -8.35 -0.01 -10.24
CA ILE A 137 -9.29 0.83 -9.50
C ILE A 137 -10.63 1.00 -10.22
N TYR A 138 -10.66 1.00 -11.55
CA TYR A 138 -11.90 1.11 -12.31
C TYR A 138 -12.69 -0.20 -12.24
N GLY A 139 -12.02 -1.33 -12.44
CA GLY A 139 -12.62 -2.66 -12.28
C GLY A 139 -13.20 -2.88 -10.88
N ILE A 140 -12.50 -2.43 -9.83
CA ILE A 140 -13.01 -2.49 -8.46
C ILE A 140 -14.26 -1.60 -8.32
N ALA A 141 -14.24 -0.35 -8.78
CA ALA A 141 -15.40 0.54 -8.72
C ALA A 141 -16.60 -0.01 -9.49
N ALA A 142 -16.37 -0.60 -10.66
CA ALA A 142 -17.40 -1.28 -11.45
C ALA A 142 -18.00 -2.47 -10.70
N SER A 143 -17.16 -3.27 -10.02
CA SER A 143 -17.63 -4.37 -9.20
C SER A 143 -18.52 -3.92 -8.04
N LEU A 144 -18.35 -2.68 -7.56
CA LEU A 144 -19.17 -2.07 -6.51
C LEU A 144 -20.50 -1.51 -7.04
N GLY A 145 -20.64 -1.32 -8.36
CA GLY A 145 -21.85 -0.80 -9.00
C GLY A 145 -22.15 0.66 -8.68
N ASP A 146 -21.13 1.48 -8.46
CA ASP A 146 -21.27 2.92 -8.17
C ASP A 146 -20.72 3.75 -9.33
N ASP A 147 -21.63 4.25 -10.19
CA ASP A 147 -21.28 5.06 -11.38
C ASP A 147 -20.41 6.27 -11.04
N SER A 148 -20.64 6.84 -9.85
CA SER A 148 -19.93 8.04 -9.40
C SER A 148 -18.49 7.73 -8.96
N LEU A 149 -18.24 6.51 -8.47
CA LEU A 149 -16.89 6.01 -8.21
C LEU A 149 -16.22 5.62 -9.53
N MET A 150 -16.94 4.92 -10.42
CA MET A 150 -16.43 4.53 -11.74
C MET A 150 -15.98 5.74 -12.57
N SER A 151 -16.78 6.80 -12.59
CA SER A 151 -16.42 8.04 -13.29
C SER A 151 -15.14 8.66 -12.73
N ALA A 152 -15.00 8.72 -11.40
CA ALA A 152 -13.82 9.30 -10.76
C ALA A 152 -12.56 8.42 -10.93
N THR A 153 -12.68 7.10 -10.86
CA THR A 153 -11.57 6.18 -11.12
C THR A 153 -11.16 6.18 -12.59
N GLY A 154 -12.13 6.29 -13.51
CA GLY A 154 -11.86 6.44 -14.94
C GLY A 154 -11.12 7.74 -15.27
N GLU A 155 -11.48 8.84 -14.61
CA GLU A 155 -10.73 10.11 -14.69
C GLU A 155 -9.29 9.95 -14.21
N MET A 156 -9.07 9.30 -13.05
CA MET A 156 -7.72 9.05 -12.53
C MET A 156 -6.89 8.14 -13.45
N GLN A 157 -7.49 7.08 -13.99
CA GLN A 157 -6.80 6.16 -14.90
C GLN A 157 -6.48 6.83 -16.24
N SER A 158 -7.36 7.71 -16.74
CA SER A 158 -7.09 8.52 -17.94
C SER A 158 -5.94 9.51 -17.71
N LEU A 159 -5.82 10.04 -16.48
CA LEU A 159 -4.78 10.97 -16.09
C LEU A 159 -3.41 10.29 -15.91
N LEU A 160 -3.37 9.14 -15.23
CA LEU A 160 -2.12 8.51 -14.78
C LEU A 160 -1.68 7.33 -15.65
N GLY A 161 -2.59 6.74 -16.42
CA GLY A 161 -2.36 5.47 -17.10
C GLY A 161 -2.20 4.33 -16.09
N ASN A 162 -1.27 3.41 -16.39
CA ASN A 162 -0.95 2.31 -15.49
C ASN A 162 -0.14 2.82 -14.29
N TYR A 163 -0.55 2.45 -13.07
CA TYR A 163 0.12 2.82 -11.83
C TYR A 163 1.60 2.34 -11.75
N THR A 164 1.99 1.32 -12.52
CA THR A 164 3.39 0.87 -12.61
C THR A 164 4.31 1.95 -13.18
N HIS A 165 3.82 2.78 -14.11
CA HIS A 165 4.56 3.86 -14.74
C HIS A 165 5.02 4.92 -13.72
N LEU A 166 4.39 5.00 -12.55
CA LEU A 166 4.75 5.96 -11.49
C LEU A 166 6.00 5.54 -10.71
N ARG A 167 6.47 4.29 -10.89
CA ARG A 167 7.56 3.68 -10.11
C ARG A 167 8.70 3.14 -10.96
N TYR A 168 8.38 2.56 -12.11
CA TYR A 168 9.30 1.75 -12.88
C TYR A 168 9.82 2.52 -14.11
N PRO A 169 11.13 2.80 -14.23
CA PRO A 169 11.70 3.52 -15.38
C PRO A 169 11.60 2.78 -16.73
N ASP A 170 11.57 1.45 -16.70
CA ASP A 170 11.43 0.57 -17.86
C ASP A 170 10.09 0.72 -18.59
N GLU A 171 9.09 1.28 -17.92
CA GLU A 171 7.78 1.64 -18.51
C GLU A 171 7.83 2.94 -19.32
N HIS A 172 9.00 3.60 -19.42
CA HIS A 172 9.17 4.87 -20.13
C HIS A 172 10.11 4.74 -21.32
N ALA A 173 9.96 5.65 -22.28
CA ALA A 173 10.89 5.77 -23.41
C ALA A 173 12.33 6.03 -22.91
N ALA A 174 13.32 5.59 -23.69
CA ALA A 174 14.73 5.69 -23.34
C ALA A 174 15.12 7.10 -22.84
N GLY A 175 15.79 7.15 -21.69
CA GLY A 175 16.24 8.40 -21.05
C GLY A 175 15.18 9.11 -20.20
N ARG A 176 13.96 8.58 -20.07
CA ARG A 176 12.92 9.11 -19.19
C ARG A 176 12.77 8.25 -17.94
N ILE A 177 12.28 8.89 -16.86
CA ILE A 177 12.02 8.27 -15.57
C ILE A 177 10.64 8.73 -15.08
N PRO A 178 10.00 8.04 -14.11
CA PRO A 178 8.67 8.42 -13.64
C PRO A 178 8.56 9.88 -13.19
N SER A 179 9.55 10.39 -12.47
CA SER A 179 9.54 11.77 -11.95
C SER A 179 9.59 12.83 -13.06
N SER A 180 10.16 12.53 -14.24
CA SER A 180 10.19 13.47 -15.37
C SER A 180 8.95 13.37 -16.28
N SER A 181 8.11 12.36 -16.09
CA SER A 181 6.89 12.14 -16.88
C SER A 181 5.63 12.64 -16.21
N VAL A 182 5.69 13.02 -14.93
CA VAL A 182 4.53 13.50 -14.15
C VAL A 182 4.69 14.97 -13.81
N THR A 183 3.65 15.77 -14.10
CA THR A 183 3.64 17.20 -13.81
C THR A 183 3.00 17.52 -12.46
N ARG A 184 3.27 18.73 -11.94
CA ARG A 184 2.58 19.27 -10.77
C ARG A 184 1.05 19.25 -10.94
N ALA A 185 0.54 19.66 -12.09
CA ALA A 185 -0.88 19.69 -12.38
C ALA A 185 -1.51 18.29 -12.33
N MET A 186 -0.80 17.27 -12.84
CA MET A 186 -1.24 15.87 -12.71
C MET A 186 -1.30 15.44 -11.24
N ALA A 187 -0.29 15.79 -10.44
CA ALA A 187 -0.24 15.46 -9.02
C ALA A 187 -1.38 16.13 -8.23
N GLU A 188 -1.64 17.42 -8.46
CA GLU A 188 -2.73 18.16 -7.84
C GLU A 188 -4.10 17.60 -8.24
N THR A 189 -4.27 17.26 -9.53
CA THR A 189 -5.52 16.65 -10.04
C THR A 189 -5.73 15.25 -9.45
N ALA A 190 -4.71 14.39 -9.45
CA ALA A 190 -4.78 13.05 -8.87
C ALA A 190 -5.13 13.09 -7.38
N PHE A 191 -4.50 13.99 -6.63
CA PHE A 191 -4.81 14.22 -5.22
C PHE A 191 -6.26 14.67 -5.02
N GLY A 192 -6.74 15.61 -5.83
CA GLY A 192 -8.12 16.08 -5.79
C GLY A 192 -9.15 14.97 -6.07
N ILE A 193 -8.87 14.13 -7.06
CA ILE A 193 -9.71 12.96 -7.37
C ILE A 193 -9.71 11.96 -6.20
N ALA A 194 -8.54 11.64 -5.64
CA ALA A 194 -8.41 10.73 -4.52
C ALA A 194 -9.20 11.21 -3.30
N ARG A 195 -9.06 12.49 -2.93
CA ARG A 195 -9.84 13.09 -1.83
C ARG A 195 -11.35 12.95 -2.06
N ARG A 196 -11.83 13.30 -3.25
CA ARG A 196 -13.25 13.17 -3.62
C ARG A 196 -13.77 11.74 -3.50
N ILE A 197 -12.96 10.74 -3.85
CA ILE A 197 -13.32 9.33 -3.70
C ILE A 197 -13.36 8.93 -2.23
N LEU A 198 -12.34 9.31 -1.44
CA LEU A 198 -12.31 9.01 0.00
C LEU A 198 -13.50 9.63 0.73
N ASP A 199 -13.83 10.90 0.45
CA ASP A 199 -14.99 11.59 1.05
C ASP A 199 -16.30 10.84 0.75
N LYS A 200 -16.45 10.32 -0.48
CA LYS A 200 -17.62 9.52 -0.88
C LYS A 200 -17.69 8.17 -0.18
N VAL A 201 -16.53 7.52 0.00
CA VAL A 201 -16.45 6.24 0.72
C VAL A 201 -16.75 6.45 2.20
N ASP A 202 -16.23 7.53 2.81
CA ASP A 202 -16.48 7.86 4.21
C ASP A 202 -17.94 8.20 4.47
N ALA A 203 -18.57 9.00 3.59
CA ALA A 203 -19.99 9.31 3.69
C ALA A 203 -20.90 8.06 3.60
N LYS A 204 -20.37 6.94 3.09
CA LYS A 204 -21.09 5.67 3.07
C LYS A 204 -20.85 4.90 4.37
N ASN A 205 -19.70 5.01 5.04
CA ASN A 205 -19.26 4.26 6.24
C ASN A 205 -20.18 4.44 7.45
#